data_AF-A0A644WZK2-F1
#
_entry.id   AF-A0A644WZK2-F1
#
_cell.length_a   1.000
_cell.length_b   1.000
_cell.length_c   1.000
_cell.angle_alpha   90.00
_cell.angle_beta   90.00
_cell.angle_gamma   90.00
#
_symmetry.space_group_name_H-M   'P 1'
#
loop_
_entity.id
_entity.type
_entity.pdbx_description
1 polymer ?
#
loop_
_entity_poly.entity_id
_entity_poly.type
_entity_poly.pdbx_seq_one_letter_code
_entity_poly.pdbx_strand_id
1 'polypeptide(L)'
;MRKTVYLSLGSNLGDREGYLRYAVSRLSGLPGTEVAAVSGLYSTKPWGGVPQDDFLNCCVRLSTELAPMELLDKIHGIEDDCGRTREVRWGPRTLDIDILLYEGYKSEDEKLTVPHREMAGRAFVMVPLLEIWNGEGDFSFTPTMPEGEVAPAGSLKVEAFFELAKITEKVYDGKIIRVRRDDALLPDGKTAIREVVEHTGGVAIVALDEAENVLLVRQFRYPLGLELIEIPAGTLKPGEDPRLCGIRELEEETGAKAETFTSLGRIYPCAGFTNEIIYLYMAEGLSFGQLHLDDDEYLSVSRMPLKELVDRILSGEICDGKTVAAILKVWTIRNK
;
A
#
# COMPACT_ATOMS: atom_id res chain seq x y z
N MET A 1 -24.38 -4.26 -7.97
CA MET A 1 -24.91 -5.31 -7.06
C MET A 1 -23.70 -5.97 -6.44
N ARG A 2 -23.65 -6.09 -5.11
CA ARG A 2 -22.49 -6.68 -4.42
C ARG A 2 -22.31 -8.14 -4.80
N LYS A 3 -21.05 -8.56 -4.93
CA LYS A 3 -20.61 -9.91 -5.29
C LYS A 3 -19.74 -10.48 -4.18
N THR A 4 -19.92 -11.76 -3.92
CA THR A 4 -19.08 -12.50 -2.98
C THR A 4 -17.78 -12.93 -3.64
N VAL A 5 -16.66 -12.69 -2.99
CA VAL A 5 -15.31 -13.03 -3.45
C VAL A 5 -14.58 -13.74 -2.32
N TYR A 6 -13.84 -14.79 -2.66
CA TYR A 6 -12.97 -15.49 -1.73
C TYR A 6 -11.52 -15.26 -2.12
N LEU A 7 -10.72 -14.79 -1.17
CA LEU A 7 -9.31 -14.48 -1.33
C LEU A 7 -8.46 -15.42 -0.47
N SER A 8 -7.28 -15.80 -0.95
CA SER A 8 -6.22 -16.43 -0.15
C SER A 8 -5.15 -15.39 0.13
N LEU A 9 -4.69 -15.29 1.37
CA LEU A 9 -3.60 -14.42 1.78
C LEU A 9 -2.45 -15.29 2.31
N GLY A 10 -1.22 -14.93 1.97
CA GLY A 10 -0.01 -15.63 2.42
C GLY A 10 1.15 -14.68 2.72
N SER A 11 1.94 -14.99 3.76
CA SER A 11 3.15 -14.24 4.12
C SER A 11 4.21 -15.13 4.75
N ASN A 12 5.48 -14.95 4.36
CA ASN A 12 6.60 -15.69 4.96
C ASN A 12 7.85 -14.85 5.25
N LEU A 13 7.78 -13.52 5.17
CA LEU A 13 8.87 -12.61 5.52
C LEU A 13 8.45 -11.63 6.62
N GLY A 14 9.38 -11.28 7.50
CA GLY A 14 9.20 -10.22 8.50
C GLY A 14 8.05 -10.48 9.47
N ASP A 15 7.26 -9.44 9.74
CA ASP A 15 6.05 -9.55 10.57
C ASP A 15 4.90 -10.19 9.78
N ARG A 16 5.02 -11.52 9.56
CA ARG A 16 4.09 -12.32 8.74
C ARG A 16 2.63 -12.10 9.11
N GLU A 17 2.33 -12.14 10.40
CA GLU A 17 0.97 -11.95 10.90
C GLU A 17 0.53 -10.48 10.79
N GLY A 18 1.44 -9.52 11.01
CA GLY A 18 1.20 -8.10 10.75
C GLY A 18 0.85 -7.79 9.29
N TYR A 19 1.52 -8.41 8.32
CA TYR A 19 1.20 -8.25 6.91
C TYR A 19 -0.18 -8.80 6.54
N LEU A 20 -0.55 -9.98 7.07
CA LEU A 20 -1.90 -10.53 6.88
C LEU A 20 -2.97 -9.63 7.50
N ARG A 21 -2.72 -9.10 8.71
CA ARG A 21 -3.61 -8.11 9.36
C ARG A 21 -3.77 -6.84 8.54
N TYR A 22 -2.66 -6.30 8.04
CA TYR A 22 -2.65 -5.12 7.19
C TYR A 22 -3.50 -5.33 5.93
N ALA A 23 -3.31 -6.47 5.26
CA ALA A 23 -4.07 -6.83 4.07
C ALA A 23 -5.58 -6.87 4.33
N VAL A 24 -6.02 -7.53 5.41
CA VAL A 24 -7.44 -7.57 5.81
C VAL A 24 -7.96 -6.16 6.11
N SER A 25 -7.18 -5.32 6.82
CA SER A 25 -7.53 -3.92 7.09
C SER A 25 -7.79 -3.14 5.81
N ARG A 26 -6.84 -3.24 4.86
CA ARG A 26 -6.86 -2.48 3.63
C ARG A 26 -7.98 -2.95 2.73
N LEU A 27 -8.19 -4.27 2.62
CA LEU A 27 -9.33 -4.86 1.93
C LEU A 27 -10.65 -4.35 2.51
N SER A 28 -10.81 -4.33 3.84
CA SER A 28 -12.04 -3.80 4.48
C SER A 28 -12.25 -2.29 4.26
N GLY A 29 -11.17 -1.53 4.04
CA GLY A 29 -11.22 -0.09 3.83
C GLY A 29 -11.32 0.33 2.36
N LEU A 30 -11.35 -0.61 1.40
CA LEU A 30 -11.53 -0.27 -0.02
C LEU A 30 -12.98 0.20 -0.26
N PRO A 31 -13.19 1.27 -1.06
CA PRO A 31 -14.54 1.69 -1.44
C PRO A 31 -15.35 0.56 -2.09
N GLY A 32 -16.61 0.42 -1.69
CA GLY A 32 -17.50 -0.61 -2.22
C GLY A 32 -17.20 -2.04 -1.76
N THR A 33 -16.38 -2.22 -0.72
CA THR A 33 -16.03 -3.54 -0.18
C THR A 33 -16.42 -3.70 1.29
N GLU A 34 -16.55 -4.95 1.73
CA GLU A 34 -16.84 -5.32 3.12
C GLU A 34 -16.25 -6.71 3.40
N VAL A 35 -15.42 -6.85 4.45
CA VAL A 35 -14.89 -8.15 4.88
C VAL A 35 -15.96 -8.87 5.69
N ALA A 36 -16.55 -9.91 5.10
CA ALA A 36 -17.64 -10.68 5.68
C ALA A 36 -17.17 -11.82 6.59
N ALA A 37 -15.98 -12.38 6.35
CA ALA A 37 -15.35 -13.38 7.21
C ALA A 37 -13.84 -13.47 6.95
N VAL A 38 -13.09 -13.91 7.96
CA VAL A 38 -11.66 -14.25 7.88
C VAL A 38 -11.47 -15.59 8.57
N SER A 39 -10.74 -16.51 7.95
CA SER A 39 -10.45 -17.83 8.55
C SER A 39 -9.44 -17.73 9.70
N GLY A 40 -9.19 -18.86 10.36
CA GLY A 40 -8.01 -19.05 11.17
C GLY A 40 -6.70 -18.88 10.37
N LEU A 41 -5.59 -18.83 11.10
CA LEU A 41 -4.24 -18.83 10.54
C LEU A 41 -3.74 -20.26 10.41
N TYR A 42 -3.14 -20.56 9.28
CA TYR A 42 -2.61 -21.88 8.96
C TYR A 42 -1.15 -21.76 8.56
N SER A 43 -0.30 -22.61 9.15
CA SER A 43 1.13 -22.61 8.85
C SER A 43 1.49 -23.74 7.89
N THR A 44 2.33 -23.42 6.90
CA THR A 44 2.87 -24.40 5.96
C THR A 44 4.33 -24.20 5.67
N LYS A 45 5.04 -25.31 5.50
CA LYS A 45 6.43 -25.28 5.05
C LYS A 45 6.55 -24.64 3.67
N PRO A 46 7.61 -23.88 3.42
CA PRO A 46 7.88 -23.34 2.09
C PRO A 46 8.11 -24.44 1.06
N TRP A 47 7.71 -24.17 -0.18
CA TRP A 47 8.04 -25.03 -1.32
C TRP A 47 9.44 -24.71 -1.86
N GLY A 48 10.15 -25.69 -2.43
CA GLY A 48 11.36 -25.45 -3.21
C GLY A 48 12.72 -25.56 -2.50
N GLY A 49 12.79 -26.01 -1.24
CA GLY A 49 14.05 -26.39 -0.60
C GLY A 49 15.02 -25.25 -0.26
N VAL A 50 14.61 -23.99 -0.43
CA VAL A 50 15.35 -22.81 0.02
C VAL A 50 15.03 -22.59 1.51
N PRO A 51 16.03 -22.35 2.39
CA PRO A 51 15.79 -21.99 3.79
C PRO A 51 15.01 -20.67 3.86
N GLN A 52 13.76 -20.73 4.29
CA GLN A 52 12.90 -19.58 4.53
C GLN A 52 11.91 -19.96 5.64
N ASP A 53 11.34 -18.96 6.30
CA ASP A 53 10.35 -19.19 7.34
C ASP A 53 9.09 -19.84 6.75
N ASP A 54 8.35 -20.55 7.60
CA ASP A 54 7.06 -21.11 7.23
C ASP A 54 6.10 -20.00 6.77
N PHE A 55 5.24 -20.30 5.80
CA PHE A 55 4.16 -19.40 5.42
C PHE A 55 3.10 -19.40 6.51
N LEU A 56 2.57 -18.21 6.82
CA LEU A 56 1.26 -18.07 7.42
C LEU A 56 0.25 -17.77 6.32
N ASN A 57 -0.90 -18.46 6.36
CA ASN A 57 -1.96 -18.33 5.37
C ASN A 57 -3.32 -18.15 6.06
N CYS A 58 -4.21 -17.39 5.43
CA CYS A 58 -5.63 -17.35 5.77
C CYS A 58 -6.47 -17.06 4.52
N CYS A 59 -7.77 -17.29 4.60
CA CYS A 59 -8.73 -16.88 3.59
C CYS A 59 -9.62 -15.73 4.10
N VAL A 60 -10.06 -14.89 3.16
CA VAL A 60 -10.98 -13.79 3.40
C VAL A 60 -12.18 -13.95 2.49
N ARG A 61 -13.39 -13.86 3.07
CA ARG A 61 -14.63 -13.71 2.31
C ARG A 61 -14.97 -12.23 2.26
N LEU A 62 -14.93 -11.67 1.06
CA LEU A 62 -15.18 -10.26 0.79
C LEU A 62 -16.51 -10.12 0.03
N SER A 63 -17.31 -9.12 0.41
CA SER A 63 -18.42 -8.62 -0.41
C SER A 63 -17.94 -7.36 -1.12
N THR A 64 -18.11 -7.26 -2.44
CA THR A 64 -17.55 -6.14 -3.22
C THR A 64 -18.45 -5.68 -4.37
N GLU A 65 -18.40 -4.39 -4.67
CA GLU A 65 -19.02 -3.77 -5.86
C GLU A 65 -18.03 -3.56 -7.00
N LEU A 66 -16.72 -3.74 -6.73
CA LEU A 66 -15.66 -3.56 -7.72
C LEU A 66 -15.78 -4.58 -8.84
N ALA A 67 -15.22 -4.28 -10.02
CA ALA A 67 -15.03 -5.28 -11.06
C ALA A 67 -13.84 -6.20 -10.72
N PRO A 68 -13.78 -7.44 -11.23
CA PRO A 68 -12.68 -8.38 -10.91
C PRO A 68 -11.28 -7.82 -11.17
N MET A 69 -11.07 -7.16 -12.32
CA MET A 69 -9.78 -6.54 -12.65
C MET A 69 -9.46 -5.34 -11.77
N GLU A 70 -10.48 -4.55 -11.40
CA GLU A 70 -10.29 -3.42 -10.49
C GLU A 70 -9.90 -3.89 -9.09
N LEU A 71 -10.54 -4.95 -8.58
CA LEU A 71 -10.15 -5.56 -7.31
C LEU A 71 -8.73 -6.11 -7.36
N LEU A 72 -8.34 -6.75 -8.46
CA LEU A 72 -6.97 -7.25 -8.66
C LEU A 72 -5.94 -6.12 -8.61
N ASP A 73 -6.22 -4.98 -9.26
CA ASP A 73 -5.33 -3.82 -9.22
C ASP A 73 -5.21 -3.23 -7.80
N LYS A 74 -6.32 -3.16 -7.04
CA LYS A 74 -6.28 -2.75 -5.63
C LYS A 74 -5.49 -3.71 -4.77
N ILE A 75 -5.61 -5.02 -5.02
CA ILE A 75 -4.85 -6.07 -4.34
C ILE A 75 -3.35 -5.87 -4.58
N HIS A 76 -2.91 -5.69 -5.83
CA HIS A 76 -1.51 -5.44 -6.14
C HIS A 76 -0.98 -4.21 -5.39
N GLY A 77 -1.76 -3.13 -5.32
CA GLY A 77 -1.39 -1.96 -4.52
C GLY A 77 -1.17 -2.27 -3.03
N ILE A 78 -1.99 -3.15 -2.44
CA ILE A 78 -1.83 -3.59 -1.04
C ILE A 78 -0.55 -4.42 -0.84
N GLU A 79 -0.17 -5.22 -1.83
CA GLU A 79 1.05 -6.02 -1.81
C GLU A 79 2.32 -5.20 -2.00
N ASP A 80 2.28 -4.25 -2.93
CA ASP A 80 3.34 -3.26 -3.14
C ASP A 80 3.48 -2.40 -1.87
N ASP A 81 2.36 -2.10 -1.22
CA ASP A 81 2.28 -1.52 0.12
C ASP A 81 2.83 -2.43 1.23
N CYS A 82 3.23 -3.66 0.96
CA CYS A 82 3.96 -4.51 1.91
C CYS A 82 5.41 -4.71 1.48
N GLY A 83 5.86 -4.04 0.41
CA GLY A 83 7.20 -4.20 -0.16
C GLY A 83 7.37 -5.51 -0.93
N ARG A 84 6.30 -6.04 -1.53
CA ARG A 84 6.38 -7.24 -2.37
C ARG A 84 7.29 -6.96 -3.57
N THR A 85 8.36 -7.75 -3.73
CA THR A 85 9.20 -7.75 -4.94
C THR A 85 8.96 -9.03 -5.74
N ARG A 86 8.84 -8.92 -7.07
CA ARG A 86 8.58 -10.06 -7.98
C ARG A 86 9.87 -10.56 -8.64
N GLU A 87 10.91 -10.80 -7.85
CA GLU A 87 12.26 -11.14 -8.35
C GLU A 87 12.44 -12.62 -8.67
N VAL A 88 11.82 -13.52 -7.90
CA VAL A 88 11.95 -14.97 -8.05
C VAL A 88 10.58 -15.64 -8.02
N ARG A 89 10.29 -16.50 -9.01
CA ARG A 89 9.07 -17.32 -9.03
C ARG A 89 9.08 -18.26 -7.82
N TRP A 90 8.05 -18.17 -6.97
CA TRP A 90 7.95 -18.87 -5.68
C TRP A 90 8.99 -18.46 -4.62
N GLY A 91 9.57 -17.27 -4.77
CA GLY A 91 10.44 -16.68 -3.77
C GLY A 91 9.69 -16.25 -2.49
N PRO A 92 10.46 -15.91 -1.44
CA PRO A 92 9.91 -15.35 -0.21
C PRO A 92 9.23 -14.00 -0.48
N ARG A 93 8.14 -13.72 0.23
CA ARG A 93 7.29 -12.54 0.02
C ARG A 93 6.67 -12.05 1.32
N THR A 94 6.61 -10.73 1.45
CA THR A 94 5.99 -10.05 2.60
C THR A 94 4.48 -10.24 2.60
N LEU A 95 3.83 -10.21 1.43
CA LEU A 95 2.40 -10.47 1.29
C LEU A 95 2.09 -10.99 -0.13
N ASP A 96 1.15 -11.91 -0.20
CA ASP A 96 0.55 -12.45 -1.43
C ASP A 96 -0.95 -12.58 -1.23
N ILE A 97 -1.75 -12.04 -2.13
CA ILE A 97 -3.20 -12.14 -2.11
C ILE A 97 -3.69 -12.66 -3.46
N ASP A 98 -4.29 -13.84 -3.47
CA ASP A 98 -4.86 -14.46 -4.66
C ASP A 98 -6.40 -14.38 -4.64
N ILE A 99 -7.00 -13.97 -5.76
CA ILE A 99 -8.45 -14.12 -5.98
C ILE A 99 -8.75 -15.58 -6.31
N LEU A 100 -9.40 -16.30 -5.38
CA LEU A 100 -9.74 -17.71 -5.55
C LEU A 100 -11.01 -17.90 -6.36
N LEU A 101 -12.08 -17.23 -5.92
CA LEU A 101 -13.44 -17.35 -6.45
C LEU A 101 -14.09 -15.98 -6.51
N TYR A 102 -14.89 -15.75 -7.55
CA TYR A 102 -15.62 -14.50 -7.75
C TYR A 102 -17.02 -14.82 -8.25
N GLU A 103 -18.05 -14.38 -7.51
CA GLU A 103 -19.43 -14.74 -7.78
C GLU A 103 -19.89 -14.25 -9.17
N GLY A 104 -20.37 -15.19 -9.99
CA GLY A 104 -20.84 -14.94 -11.35
C GLY A 104 -19.74 -14.60 -12.36
N TYR A 105 -18.47 -14.82 -12.02
CA TYR A 105 -17.34 -14.53 -12.90
C TYR A 105 -16.45 -15.76 -13.11
N LYS A 106 -16.07 -15.99 -14.38
CA LYS A 106 -15.13 -17.01 -14.80
C LYS A 106 -14.16 -16.41 -15.80
N SER A 107 -12.89 -16.78 -15.67
CA SER A 107 -11.83 -16.32 -16.57
C SER A 107 -10.70 -17.32 -16.61
N GLU A 108 -10.14 -17.51 -17.79
CA GLU A 108 -8.89 -18.26 -18.03
C GLU A 108 -7.75 -17.34 -18.47
N ASP A 109 -7.95 -16.01 -18.40
CA ASP A 109 -6.94 -15.01 -18.73
C ASP A 109 -5.72 -15.17 -17.83
N GLU A 110 -4.53 -15.01 -18.41
CA GLU A 110 -3.25 -15.12 -17.69
C GLU A 110 -3.11 -14.05 -16.59
N LYS A 111 -3.74 -12.88 -16.75
CA LYS A 111 -3.73 -11.82 -15.75
C LYS A 111 -4.61 -12.16 -14.55
N LEU A 112 -5.76 -12.79 -14.78
CA LEU A 112 -6.72 -13.16 -13.75
C LEU A 112 -7.46 -14.43 -14.15
N THR A 113 -7.02 -15.57 -13.63
CA THR A 113 -7.71 -16.86 -13.78
C THR A 113 -8.63 -17.09 -12.58
N VAL A 114 -9.93 -17.24 -12.83
CA VAL A 114 -10.96 -17.49 -11.81
C VAL A 114 -11.90 -18.62 -12.29
N PRO A 115 -12.09 -19.72 -11.54
CA PRO A 115 -11.44 -20.04 -10.26
C PRO A 115 -9.92 -20.15 -10.37
N HIS A 116 -9.20 -19.81 -9.29
CA HIS A 116 -7.74 -19.86 -9.31
C HIS A 116 -7.24 -21.27 -9.66
N ARG A 117 -6.43 -21.38 -10.71
CA ARG A 117 -6.06 -22.66 -11.36
C ARG A 117 -5.53 -23.72 -10.39
N GLU A 118 -4.74 -23.31 -9.42
CA GLU A 118 -4.04 -24.23 -8.51
C GLU A 118 -4.73 -24.38 -7.15
N MET A 119 -5.89 -23.75 -6.92
CA MET A 119 -6.49 -23.72 -5.57
C MET A 119 -6.88 -25.12 -5.05
N ALA A 120 -7.46 -25.96 -5.91
CA ALA A 120 -7.99 -27.27 -5.53
C ALA A 120 -6.93 -28.23 -4.98
N GLY A 121 -5.68 -28.09 -5.44
CA GLY A 121 -4.55 -28.92 -5.01
C GLY A 121 -3.79 -28.38 -3.79
N ARG A 122 -4.21 -27.26 -3.21
CA ARG A 122 -3.47 -26.56 -2.14
C ARG A 122 -4.21 -26.64 -0.83
N ALA A 123 -3.74 -27.52 0.07
CA ALA A 123 -4.37 -27.69 1.37
C ALA A 123 -4.44 -26.40 2.20
N PHE A 124 -3.38 -25.59 2.15
CA PHE A 124 -3.32 -24.29 2.84
C PHE A 124 -4.24 -23.21 2.27
N VAL A 125 -4.86 -23.46 1.12
CA VAL A 125 -5.90 -22.60 0.54
C VAL A 125 -7.27 -23.17 0.88
N MET A 126 -7.47 -24.47 0.64
CA MET A 126 -8.80 -25.08 0.74
C MET A 126 -9.28 -25.26 2.18
N VAL A 127 -8.40 -25.61 3.12
CA VAL A 127 -8.76 -25.74 4.54
C VAL A 127 -9.28 -24.41 5.11
N PRO A 128 -8.54 -23.29 5.04
CA PRO A 128 -9.07 -21.99 5.48
C PRO A 128 -10.29 -21.51 4.67
N LEU A 129 -10.34 -21.81 3.36
CA LEU A 129 -11.50 -21.46 2.54
C LEU A 129 -12.78 -22.16 3.02
N LEU A 130 -12.71 -23.46 3.32
CA LEU A 130 -13.85 -24.23 3.80
C LEU A 130 -14.35 -23.76 5.18
N GLU A 131 -13.46 -23.24 6.02
CA GLU A 131 -13.82 -22.67 7.33
C GLU A 131 -14.80 -21.49 7.20
N ILE A 132 -14.66 -20.68 6.14
CA ILE A 132 -15.46 -19.47 5.92
C ILE A 132 -16.47 -19.58 4.77
N TRP A 133 -16.52 -20.74 4.12
CA TRP A 133 -17.43 -21.03 3.01
C TRP A 133 -18.88 -21.12 3.50
N ASN A 134 -19.77 -20.27 2.99
CA ASN A 134 -21.21 -20.36 3.31
C ASN A 134 -22.03 -21.17 2.29
N GLY A 135 -21.44 -21.55 1.15
CA GLY A 135 -22.16 -22.25 0.08
C GLY A 135 -23.17 -21.39 -0.68
N GLU A 136 -23.18 -20.07 -0.47
CA GLU A 136 -24.09 -19.15 -1.14
C GLU A 136 -23.38 -18.40 -2.27
N GLY A 137 -24.07 -18.20 -3.39
CA GLY A 137 -23.55 -17.49 -4.56
C GLY A 137 -23.36 -18.39 -5.79
N ASP A 138 -23.35 -17.77 -6.97
CA ASP A 138 -23.08 -18.45 -8.25
C ASP A 138 -21.57 -18.60 -8.45
N PHE A 139 -21.02 -19.78 -8.12
CA PHE A 139 -19.61 -20.10 -8.29
C PHE A 139 -19.41 -21.29 -9.23
N SER A 140 -18.40 -21.22 -10.09
CA SER A 140 -17.96 -22.32 -10.97
C SER A 140 -17.47 -23.55 -10.22
N PHE A 141 -17.09 -23.36 -8.97
CA PHE A 141 -16.29 -24.29 -8.19
C PHE A 141 -16.82 -24.33 -6.77
N THR A 142 -17.00 -25.55 -6.26
CA THR A 142 -17.38 -25.80 -4.88
C THR A 142 -16.16 -26.34 -4.15
N PRO A 143 -15.68 -25.63 -3.11
CA PRO A 143 -14.54 -26.11 -2.33
C PRO A 143 -14.82 -27.48 -1.69
N THR A 144 -13.81 -28.35 -1.68
CA THR A 144 -13.85 -29.67 -1.04
C THR A 144 -12.57 -29.90 -0.26
N MET A 145 -12.60 -30.80 0.73
CA MET A 145 -11.43 -31.13 1.54
C MET A 145 -10.34 -31.72 0.64
N PRO A 146 -9.13 -31.17 0.62
CA PRO A 146 -8.04 -31.67 -0.19
C PRO A 146 -7.24 -32.77 0.53
N GLU A 147 -6.44 -33.50 -0.24
CA GLU A 147 -5.43 -34.41 0.30
C GLU A 147 -4.18 -33.61 0.69
N GLY A 148 -3.79 -33.62 1.98
CA GLY A 148 -2.58 -32.96 2.47
C GLY A 148 -2.64 -32.55 3.95
N GLU A 149 -1.48 -32.36 4.58
CA GLU A 149 -1.36 -31.87 5.96
C GLU A 149 -1.21 -30.36 6.00
N VAL A 150 -2.03 -29.70 6.83
CA VAL A 150 -1.89 -28.28 7.19
C VAL A 150 -2.04 -28.19 8.70
N ALA A 151 -1.07 -27.56 9.36
CA ALA A 151 -1.16 -27.35 10.79
C ALA A 151 -1.88 -26.03 11.08
N PRO A 152 -2.93 -26.02 11.92
CA PRO A 152 -3.48 -24.78 12.42
C PRO A 152 -2.40 -24.03 13.20
N ALA A 153 -2.16 -22.77 12.85
CA ALA A 153 -1.20 -21.88 13.50
C ALA A 153 -1.86 -21.02 14.60
N GLY A 154 -3.19 -21.06 14.69
CA GLY A 154 -4.01 -20.27 15.59
C GLY A 154 -5.20 -19.69 14.84
N SER A 155 -6.01 -18.88 15.50
CA SER A 155 -6.88 -17.94 14.81
C SER A 155 -6.13 -16.64 14.55
N LEU A 156 -6.50 -15.89 13.50
CA LEU A 156 -6.13 -14.48 13.44
C LEU A 156 -6.80 -13.82 14.66
N LYS A 157 -6.06 -13.72 15.76
CA LYS A 157 -6.64 -13.25 17.01
C LYS A 157 -7.03 -11.78 16.81
N VAL A 158 -8.32 -11.49 16.93
CA VAL A 158 -8.84 -10.13 17.12
C VAL A 158 -8.54 -9.65 18.55
N GLU A 159 -7.36 -10.01 19.10
CA GLU A 159 -6.79 -9.46 20.34
C GLU A 159 -5.78 -8.34 20.03
N ALA A 160 -5.48 -8.08 18.75
CA ALA A 160 -4.66 -6.96 18.31
C ALA A 160 -5.48 -5.65 18.28
N PHE A 161 -4.82 -4.49 18.39
CA PHE A 161 -5.38 -3.14 18.22
C PHE A 161 -5.89 -2.89 16.78
N PHE A 162 -6.83 -3.72 16.34
CA PHE A 162 -7.29 -3.85 14.96
C PHE A 162 -8.77 -3.52 14.88
N GLU A 163 -9.16 -2.83 13.81
CA GLU A 163 -10.53 -2.41 13.59
C GLU A 163 -11.01 -2.82 12.20
N LEU A 164 -12.25 -3.30 12.11
CA LEU A 164 -12.89 -3.67 10.85
C LEU A 164 -13.95 -2.64 10.51
N ALA A 165 -13.88 -2.04 9.32
CA ALA A 165 -14.97 -1.20 8.83
C ALA A 165 -16.18 -2.08 8.50
N LYS A 166 -17.27 -1.94 9.26
CA LYS A 166 -18.52 -2.69 9.04
C LYS A 166 -19.43 -1.97 8.05
N ILE A 167 -19.52 -0.65 8.19
CA ILE A 167 -20.30 0.21 7.33
C ILE A 167 -19.41 1.37 6.96
N THR A 168 -19.28 1.62 5.67
CA THR A 168 -18.51 2.74 5.13
C THR A 168 -19.47 3.66 4.41
N GLU A 169 -19.57 4.91 4.89
CA GLU A 169 -20.38 5.97 4.29
C GLU A 169 -19.47 7.05 3.72
N LYS A 170 -19.79 7.54 2.53
CA LYS A 170 -19.11 8.69 1.94
C LYS A 170 -19.74 9.99 2.47
N VAL A 171 -18.95 10.79 3.20
CA VAL A 171 -19.41 12.04 3.84
C VAL A 171 -19.12 13.26 2.98
N TYR A 172 -18.00 13.26 2.24
CA TYR A 172 -17.59 14.39 1.40
C TYR A 172 -16.83 13.92 0.15
N ASP A 173 -17.06 14.59 -0.98
CA ASP A 173 -16.36 14.37 -2.25
C ASP A 173 -15.97 15.72 -2.87
N GLY A 174 -14.78 16.17 -2.53
CA GLY A 174 -14.24 17.41 -3.03
C GLY A 174 -13.34 17.22 -4.25
N LYS A 175 -12.83 18.35 -4.75
CA LYS A 175 -11.80 18.37 -5.80
C LYS A 175 -10.48 17.75 -5.31
N ILE A 176 -10.10 18.04 -4.06
CA ILE A 176 -8.78 17.70 -3.50
C ILE A 176 -8.86 16.50 -2.55
N ILE A 177 -9.84 16.50 -1.63
CA ILE A 177 -9.99 15.44 -0.63
C ILE A 177 -11.37 14.80 -0.72
N ARG A 178 -11.41 13.52 -0.36
CA ARG A 178 -12.65 12.76 -0.11
C ARG A 178 -12.63 12.30 1.33
N VAL A 179 -13.79 12.24 1.95
CA VAL A 179 -13.92 11.81 3.35
C VAL A 179 -14.99 10.74 3.43
N ARG A 180 -14.61 9.62 4.04
CA ARG A 180 -15.52 8.55 4.42
C ARG A 180 -15.60 8.42 5.94
N ARG A 181 -16.72 7.91 6.41
CA ARG A 181 -16.99 7.60 7.80
C ARG A 181 -17.22 6.11 7.91
N ASP A 182 -16.44 5.47 8.77
CA ASP A 182 -16.53 4.05 9.06
C ASP A 182 -17.14 3.82 10.42
N ASP A 183 -18.11 2.92 10.49
CA ASP A 183 -18.48 2.25 11.74
C ASP A 183 -17.51 1.07 11.94
N ALA A 184 -16.46 1.32 12.72
CA ALA A 184 -15.35 0.41 12.93
C ALA A 184 -15.62 -0.53 14.13
N LEU A 185 -15.59 -1.84 13.90
CA LEU A 185 -15.63 -2.85 14.95
C LEU A 185 -14.26 -2.91 15.64
N LEU A 186 -14.25 -2.60 16.93
CA LEU A 186 -13.08 -2.60 17.79
C LEU A 186 -12.73 -4.00 18.30
N PRO A 187 -11.52 -4.20 18.85
CA PRO A 187 -11.11 -5.49 19.42
C PRO A 187 -11.99 -5.97 20.58
N ASP A 188 -12.61 -5.04 21.32
CA ASP A 188 -13.54 -5.35 22.42
C ASP A 188 -14.96 -5.69 21.94
N GLY A 189 -15.18 -5.76 20.63
CA GLY A 189 -16.46 -6.06 19.99
C GLY A 189 -17.41 -4.87 19.91
N LYS A 190 -17.06 -3.69 20.45
CA LYS A 190 -17.85 -2.47 20.30
C LYS A 190 -17.63 -1.84 18.94
N THR A 191 -18.52 -0.94 18.56
CA THR A 191 -18.36 -0.10 17.36
C THR A 191 -17.92 1.29 17.76
N ALA A 192 -17.00 1.89 17.01
CA ALA A 192 -16.66 3.31 17.10
C ALA A 192 -16.59 3.94 15.71
N ILE A 193 -16.79 5.25 15.65
CA ILE A 193 -16.71 6.00 14.40
C ILE A 193 -15.24 6.31 14.08
N ARG A 194 -14.85 6.13 12.82
CA ARG A 194 -13.60 6.63 12.25
C ARG A 194 -13.90 7.51 11.04
N GLU A 195 -13.32 8.70 11.01
CA GLU A 195 -13.35 9.54 9.82
C GLU A 195 -12.02 9.37 9.09
N VAL A 196 -12.10 9.03 7.80
CA VAL A 196 -10.95 8.72 6.98
C VAL A 196 -10.93 9.65 5.77
N VAL A 197 -9.89 10.47 5.68
CA VAL A 197 -9.53 11.21 4.48
C VAL A 197 -8.90 10.23 3.50
N GLU A 198 -9.50 10.10 2.33
CA GLU A 198 -8.98 9.24 1.26
C GLU A 198 -8.03 10.03 0.37
N HIS A 199 -6.81 9.52 0.22
CA HIS A 199 -5.76 10.07 -0.62
C HIS A 199 -5.26 8.99 -1.59
N THR A 200 -4.83 9.39 -2.79
CA THR A 200 -4.23 8.47 -3.77
C THR A 200 -2.77 8.12 -3.46
N GLY A 201 -2.23 8.64 -2.35
CA GLY A 201 -0.80 8.63 -2.04
C GLY A 201 0.00 9.67 -2.83
N GLY A 202 1.30 9.75 -2.54
CA GLY A 202 2.20 10.71 -3.17
C GLY A 202 3.66 10.26 -3.15
N VAL A 203 4.52 11.10 -3.70
CA VAL A 203 5.97 10.88 -3.80
C VAL A 203 6.71 12.12 -3.33
N ALA A 204 7.91 11.95 -2.78
CA ALA A 204 8.82 13.05 -2.49
C ALA A 204 10.27 12.66 -2.78
N ILE A 205 11.03 13.58 -3.39
CA ILE A 205 12.32 13.28 -4.01
C ILE A 205 13.42 14.15 -3.41
N VAL A 206 14.43 13.53 -2.81
CA VAL A 206 15.68 14.21 -2.45
C VAL A 206 16.62 14.14 -3.66
N ALA A 207 16.63 15.19 -4.48
CA ALA A 207 17.52 15.27 -5.64
C ALA A 207 18.84 15.94 -5.25
N LEU A 208 19.95 15.19 -5.34
CA LEU A 208 21.31 15.61 -4.96
C LEU A 208 22.17 15.89 -6.20
N ASP A 209 22.82 17.06 -6.23
CA ASP A 209 23.88 17.33 -7.21
C ASP A 209 25.26 16.82 -6.75
N GLU A 210 26.25 16.90 -7.63
CA GLU A 210 27.62 16.40 -7.39
C GLU A 210 28.33 17.09 -6.21
N ALA A 211 27.84 18.26 -5.78
CA ALA A 211 28.37 19.01 -4.64
C ALA A 211 27.54 18.80 -3.36
N GLU A 212 26.71 17.75 -3.32
CA GLU A 212 25.80 17.42 -2.22
C GLU A 212 24.81 18.54 -1.87
N ASN A 213 24.44 19.37 -2.85
CA ASN A 213 23.31 20.27 -2.69
C ASN A 213 22.01 19.55 -3.06
N VAL A 214 20.98 19.79 -2.26
CA VAL A 214 19.63 19.30 -2.50
C VAL A 214 18.85 20.35 -3.28
N LEU A 215 18.15 19.92 -4.34
CA LEU A 215 17.16 20.75 -5.02
C LEU A 215 15.92 20.88 -4.15
N LEU A 216 15.46 22.12 -3.99
CA LEU A 216 14.33 22.49 -3.15
C LEU A 216 13.36 23.35 -3.96
N VAL A 217 12.09 23.22 -3.62
CA VAL A 217 11.03 24.10 -4.11
C VAL A 217 10.55 24.99 -2.97
N ARG A 218 10.17 26.22 -3.29
CA ARG A 218 9.45 27.11 -2.38
C ARG A 218 8.03 27.30 -2.89
N GLN A 219 7.05 26.95 -2.07
CA GLN A 219 5.63 27.00 -2.45
C GLN A 219 4.78 27.55 -1.29
N PHE A 220 3.76 28.33 -1.62
CA PHE A 220 2.75 28.77 -0.65
C PHE A 220 1.74 27.65 -0.38
N ARG A 221 1.63 27.20 0.87
CA ARG A 221 0.63 26.22 1.29
C ARG A 221 -0.57 26.93 1.90
N TYR A 222 -1.64 27.09 1.10
CA TYR A 222 -2.88 27.79 1.52
C TYR A 222 -3.43 27.34 2.88
N PRO A 223 -3.49 26.04 3.23
CA PRO A 223 -3.98 25.62 4.56
C PRO A 223 -3.17 26.14 5.75
N LEU A 224 -1.88 26.45 5.55
CA LEU A 224 -0.99 26.99 6.57
C LEU A 224 -0.83 28.52 6.49
N GLY A 225 -1.23 29.11 5.36
CA GLY A 225 -1.11 30.55 5.13
C GLY A 225 0.34 31.05 5.05
N LEU A 226 1.30 30.19 4.68
CA LEU A 226 2.73 30.52 4.65
C LEU A 226 3.46 29.78 3.50
N GLU A 227 4.62 30.32 3.13
CA GLU A 227 5.54 29.67 2.19
C GLU A 227 6.42 28.65 2.91
N LEU A 228 6.52 27.46 2.34
CA LEU A 228 7.41 26.42 2.81
C LEU A 228 8.58 26.23 1.85
N ILE A 229 9.73 25.84 2.42
CA ILE A 229 10.84 25.23 1.68
C ILE A 229 10.64 23.73 1.78
N GLU A 230 10.50 23.07 0.64
CA GLU A 230 10.19 21.66 0.55
C GLU A 230 11.10 20.98 -0.48
N ILE A 231 11.24 19.65 -0.37
CA ILE A 231 11.73 18.85 -1.49
C ILE A 231 10.64 18.68 -2.55
N PRO A 232 11.00 18.47 -3.84
CA PRO A 232 10.04 18.18 -4.89
C PRO A 232 9.14 16.99 -4.53
N ALA A 233 7.84 17.12 -4.81
CA ALA A 233 6.85 16.14 -4.41
C ALA A 233 5.57 16.26 -5.23
N GLY A 234 4.86 15.14 -5.42
CA GLY A 234 3.59 15.17 -6.10
C GLY A 234 2.68 14.00 -5.80
N THR A 235 1.51 14.02 -6.43
CA THR A 235 0.41 13.10 -6.12
C THR A 235 0.38 11.96 -7.14
N LEU A 236 0.17 10.73 -6.64
CA LEU A 236 0.04 9.57 -7.52
C LEU A 236 -1.26 9.67 -8.33
N LYS A 237 -1.15 9.43 -9.65
CA LYS A 237 -2.31 9.09 -10.47
C LYS A 237 -2.83 7.69 -10.07
N PRO A 238 -4.13 7.38 -10.22
CA PRO A 238 -4.65 6.07 -9.84
C PRO A 238 -3.89 4.91 -10.51
N GLY A 239 -3.27 4.06 -9.69
CA GLY A 239 -2.47 2.92 -10.16
C GLY A 239 -1.10 3.27 -10.74
N GLU A 240 -0.65 4.52 -10.61
CA GLU A 240 0.68 4.94 -11.06
C GLU A 240 1.77 4.33 -10.18
N ASP A 241 2.83 3.82 -10.81
CA ASP A 241 4.02 3.37 -10.11
C ASP A 241 4.69 4.56 -9.40
N PRO A 242 4.98 4.48 -8.08
CA PRO A 242 5.52 5.62 -7.35
C PRO A 242 6.89 6.08 -7.84
N ARG A 243 7.72 5.20 -8.43
CA ARG A 243 9.00 5.63 -9.00
C ARG A 243 8.77 6.44 -10.28
N LEU A 244 7.86 6.02 -11.15
CA LEU A 244 7.51 6.76 -12.37
C LEU A 244 6.89 8.12 -12.04
N CYS A 245 6.02 8.18 -11.03
CA CYS A 245 5.48 9.43 -10.50
C CYS A 245 6.63 10.34 -10.03
N GLY A 246 7.57 9.82 -9.23
CA GLY A 246 8.71 10.60 -8.73
C GLY A 246 9.62 11.15 -9.83
N ILE A 247 9.81 10.42 -10.93
CA ILE A 247 10.56 10.89 -12.10
C ILE A 247 9.83 12.07 -12.78
N ARG A 248 8.52 11.92 -12.97
CA ARG A 248 7.67 12.94 -13.60
C ARG A 248 7.65 14.23 -12.78
N GLU A 249 7.34 14.13 -11.49
CA GLU A 249 7.22 15.29 -10.59
C GLU A 249 8.55 16.04 -10.45
N LEU A 250 9.69 15.31 -10.40
CA LEU A 250 11.00 15.97 -10.39
C LEU A 250 11.24 16.81 -11.65
N GLU A 251 10.87 16.29 -12.83
CA GLU A 251 11.03 16.99 -14.10
C GLU A 251 10.06 18.18 -14.22
N GLU A 252 8.79 18.02 -13.83
CA GLU A 252 7.76 19.06 -13.89
C GLU A 252 8.08 20.23 -12.95
N GLU A 253 8.34 19.95 -11.67
CA GLU A 253 8.57 21.00 -10.65
C GLU A 253 9.95 21.66 -10.75
N THR A 254 10.99 20.94 -11.18
CA THR A 254 12.37 21.45 -11.12
C THR A 254 13.09 21.54 -12.45
N GLY A 255 12.54 20.94 -13.50
CA GLY A 255 13.23 20.74 -14.78
C GLY A 255 14.37 19.73 -14.69
N ALA A 256 14.56 19.05 -13.55
CA ALA A 256 15.67 18.12 -13.36
C ALA A 256 15.30 16.70 -13.80
N LYS A 257 16.29 16.02 -14.39
CA LYS A 257 16.29 14.57 -14.63
C LYS A 257 17.41 13.96 -13.83
N ALA A 258 17.27 12.69 -13.45
CA ALA A 258 18.30 11.97 -12.72
C ALA A 258 18.60 10.62 -13.38
N GLU A 259 19.86 10.20 -13.33
CA GLU A 259 20.30 8.88 -13.80
C GLU A 259 19.82 7.76 -12.87
N THR A 260 19.79 8.03 -11.57
CA THR A 260 19.43 7.03 -10.56
C THR A 260 18.31 7.52 -9.66
N PHE A 261 17.44 6.59 -9.28
CA PHE A 261 16.37 6.77 -8.29
C PHE A 261 16.42 5.59 -7.32
N THR A 262 16.82 5.88 -6.09
CA THR A 262 16.96 4.89 -5.01
C THR A 262 15.82 5.08 -4.02
N SER A 263 15.08 4.02 -3.70
CA SER A 263 14.00 4.11 -2.71
C SER A 263 14.55 4.36 -1.30
N LEU A 264 13.95 5.32 -0.60
CA LEU A 264 14.17 5.60 0.82
C LEU A 264 13.04 5.00 1.69
N GLY A 265 12.24 4.11 1.12
CA GLY A 265 11.01 3.59 1.70
C GLY A 265 9.87 4.59 1.62
N ARG A 266 9.01 4.62 2.64
CA ARG A 266 7.83 5.49 2.68
C ARG A 266 7.60 6.07 4.08
N ILE A 267 6.65 6.99 4.18
CA ILE A 267 6.15 7.54 5.44
C ILE A 267 4.62 7.59 5.42
N TYR A 268 4.03 7.59 6.60
CA TYR A 268 2.61 7.86 6.83
C TYR A 268 2.50 9.28 7.42
N PRO A 269 2.19 10.30 6.62
CA PRO A 269 2.26 11.69 7.07
C PRO A 269 1.27 11.98 8.20
N CYS A 270 0.10 11.33 8.19
CA CYS A 270 -0.84 11.39 9.31
C CYS A 270 -1.67 10.11 9.46
N ALA A 271 -1.11 9.11 10.15
CA ALA A 271 -1.75 7.81 10.37
C ALA A 271 -3.06 7.86 11.19
N GLY A 272 -3.40 9.01 11.78
CA GLY A 272 -4.59 9.15 12.62
C GLY A 272 -5.91 9.26 11.85
N PHE A 273 -5.89 9.75 10.61
CA PHE A 273 -7.12 9.99 9.85
C PHE A 273 -7.00 9.90 8.33
N THR A 274 -5.81 9.70 7.74
CA THR A 274 -5.67 9.55 6.30
C THR A 274 -5.01 8.22 5.94
N ASN A 275 -5.42 7.65 4.80
CA ASN A 275 -4.75 6.50 4.20
C ASN A 275 -3.56 6.89 3.31
N GLU A 276 -3.18 8.18 3.30
CA GLU A 276 -2.06 8.68 2.53
C GLU A 276 -0.75 7.98 2.88
N ILE A 277 -0.01 7.63 1.82
CA ILE A 277 1.34 7.09 1.88
C ILE A 277 2.19 7.97 0.98
N ILE A 278 3.30 8.49 1.51
CA ILE A 278 4.29 9.23 0.72
C ILE A 278 5.51 8.34 0.52
N TYR A 279 5.77 7.98 -0.73
CA TYR A 279 6.94 7.21 -1.15
C TYR A 279 8.13 8.15 -1.32
N LEU A 280 9.27 7.80 -0.72
CA LEU A 280 10.45 8.64 -0.69
C LEU A 280 11.52 8.08 -1.62
N TYR A 281 12.14 8.95 -2.41
CA TYR A 281 13.24 8.59 -3.31
C TYR A 281 14.42 9.54 -3.15
N MET A 282 15.63 9.01 -3.35
CA MET A 282 16.85 9.78 -3.56
C MET A 282 17.19 9.74 -5.05
N ALA A 283 17.41 10.89 -5.66
CA ALA A 283 17.74 11.03 -7.07
C ALA A 283 19.15 11.61 -7.24
N GLU A 284 19.99 10.98 -8.06
CA GLU A 284 21.40 11.38 -8.29
C GLU A 284 21.76 11.33 -9.77
N GLY A 285 22.85 12.00 -10.15
CA GLY A 285 23.26 12.16 -11.56
C GLY A 285 22.34 13.15 -12.27
N LEU A 286 22.21 14.36 -11.71
CA LEU A 286 21.22 15.33 -12.16
C LEU A 286 21.65 16.03 -13.46
N SER A 287 20.69 16.15 -14.39
CA SER A 287 20.78 17.02 -15.56
C SER A 287 19.56 17.93 -15.62
N PHE A 288 19.70 19.12 -16.21
CA PHE A 288 18.68 20.18 -16.16
C PHE A 288 18.12 20.48 -17.55
N GLY A 289 16.80 20.44 -17.66
CA GLY A 289 16.00 20.82 -18.82
C GLY A 289 15.17 22.08 -18.57
N GLN A 290 14.06 22.23 -19.31
CA GLN A 290 13.09 23.32 -19.12
C GLN A 290 12.06 22.94 -18.04
N LEU A 291 11.55 23.94 -17.32
CA LEU A 291 10.48 23.79 -16.31
C LEU A 291 9.12 23.58 -16.99
N HIS A 292 8.29 22.69 -16.43
CA HIS A 292 6.94 22.40 -16.90
C HIS A 292 5.97 22.36 -15.72
N LEU A 293 5.53 23.54 -15.27
CA LEU A 293 4.56 23.69 -14.17
C LEU A 293 3.12 23.65 -14.69
N ASP A 294 2.20 23.13 -13.87
CA ASP A 294 0.76 23.24 -14.12
C ASP A 294 0.25 24.69 -13.95
N ASP A 295 -0.90 25.02 -14.56
CA ASP A 295 -1.46 26.39 -14.58
C ASP A 295 -1.75 26.98 -13.18
N ASP A 296 -1.93 26.13 -12.16
CA ASP A 296 -2.15 26.49 -10.77
C ASP A 296 -0.93 26.33 -9.85
N GLU A 297 0.25 26.01 -10.41
CA GLU A 297 1.49 25.84 -9.66
C GLU A 297 2.43 27.06 -9.77
N TYR A 298 2.75 27.63 -8.61
CA TYR A 298 3.69 28.74 -8.46
C TYR A 298 4.75 28.35 -7.45
N LEU A 299 5.95 28.01 -7.95
CA LEU A 299 7.08 27.66 -7.11
C LEU A 299 8.39 28.26 -7.63
N SER A 300 9.39 28.35 -6.76
CA SER A 300 10.76 28.69 -7.15
C SER A 300 11.74 27.59 -6.75
N VAL A 301 12.70 27.30 -7.62
CA VAL A 301 13.71 26.27 -7.40
C VAL A 301 14.95 26.90 -6.77
N SER A 302 15.45 26.29 -5.70
CA SER A 302 16.70 26.66 -5.04
C SER A 302 17.54 25.42 -4.74
N ARG A 303 18.81 25.63 -4.38
CA ARG A 303 19.70 24.56 -3.94
C ARG A 303 20.26 24.91 -2.57
N MET A 304 20.39 23.91 -1.71
CA MET A 304 20.99 24.08 -0.38
C MET A 304 21.89 22.89 -0.05
N PRO A 305 23.08 23.11 0.55
CA PRO A 305 23.91 22.01 1.02
C PRO A 305 23.14 21.08 1.96
N LEU A 306 23.28 19.76 1.78
CA LEU A 306 22.58 18.76 2.60
C LEU A 306 22.80 19.00 4.10
N LYS A 307 24.03 19.31 4.52
CA LYS A 307 24.35 19.62 5.92
C LYS A 307 23.59 20.85 6.43
N GLU A 308 23.49 21.90 5.63
CA GLU A 308 22.77 23.11 6.02
C GLU A 308 21.27 22.83 6.19
N LEU A 309 20.68 22.01 5.30
CA LEU A 309 19.30 21.55 5.44
C LEU A 309 19.07 20.80 6.75
N VAL A 310 19.98 19.90 7.13
CA VAL A 310 19.91 19.20 8.41
C VAL A 310 19.97 20.18 9.57
N ASP A 311 20.89 21.15 9.54
CA ASP A 311 21.01 22.17 10.59
C ASP A 311 19.70 22.99 10.72
N ARG A 312 19.07 23.36 9.60
CA ARG A 312 17.77 24.08 9.56
C ARG A 312 16.56 23.23 9.96
N ILE A 313 16.59 21.92 9.70
CA ILE A 313 15.57 20.98 10.19
C ILE A 313 15.66 20.88 11.71
N LEU A 314 16.88 20.70 12.25
CA LEU A 314 17.10 20.53 13.68
C LEU A 314 16.80 21.82 14.48
N SER A 315 16.95 23.00 13.86
CA SER A 315 16.56 24.28 14.47
C SER A 315 15.04 24.54 14.44
N GLY A 316 14.28 23.77 13.65
CA GLY A 316 12.84 23.97 13.45
C GLY A 316 12.51 25.02 12.38
N GLU A 317 13.47 25.48 11.58
CA GLU A 317 13.19 26.40 10.47
C GLU A 317 12.48 25.67 9.31
N ILE A 318 12.83 24.40 9.07
CA ILE A 318 12.17 23.54 8.08
C ILE A 318 11.31 22.52 8.82
N CYS A 319 9.99 22.65 8.65
CA CYS A 319 9.00 21.86 9.39
C CYS A 319 8.12 20.97 8.50
N ASP A 320 8.30 20.98 7.17
CA ASP A 320 7.54 20.10 6.27
C ASP A 320 7.89 18.63 6.54
N GLY A 321 6.90 17.83 6.92
CA GLY A 321 7.13 16.48 7.47
C GLY A 321 7.83 15.52 6.50
N LYS A 322 7.47 15.56 5.20
CA LYS A 322 8.12 14.73 4.18
C LYS A 322 9.56 15.17 3.92
N THR A 323 9.81 16.48 3.85
CA THR A 323 11.15 17.07 3.74
C THR A 323 12.03 16.66 4.92
N VAL A 324 11.55 16.85 6.15
CA VAL A 324 12.27 16.47 7.38
C VAL A 324 12.65 15.00 7.36
N ALA A 325 11.69 14.10 7.12
CA ALA A 325 11.92 12.67 7.15
C ALA A 325 12.91 12.21 6.07
N ALA A 326 12.75 12.70 4.83
CA ALA A 326 13.57 12.28 3.71
C ALA A 326 15.02 12.76 3.84
N ILE A 327 15.22 14.03 4.22
CA ILE A 327 16.57 14.60 4.41
C ILE A 327 17.32 13.88 5.52
N LEU A 328 16.69 13.60 6.66
CA LEU A 328 17.35 12.88 7.76
C LEU A 328 17.69 11.42 7.39
N LYS A 329 16.86 10.76 6.56
CA LYS A 329 17.19 9.44 6.00
C LYS A 329 18.43 9.51 5.11
N VAL A 330 18.48 10.45 4.17
CA VAL A 330 19.63 10.64 3.26
C VAL A 330 20.89 10.99 4.05
N TRP A 331 20.81 11.92 5.00
CA TRP A 331 21.93 12.26 5.88
C TRP A 331 22.48 11.04 6.61
N THR A 332 21.59 10.22 7.19
CA THR A 332 21.97 8.99 7.88
C THR A 332 22.63 7.97 6.95
N ILE A 333 22.17 7.87 5.69
CA ILE A 333 22.79 6.96 4.70
C ILE A 333 24.19 7.44 4.30
N ARG A 334 24.38 8.75 4.10
CA ARG A 334 25.68 9.34 3.70
C ARG A 334 26.74 9.32 4.80
N ASN A 335 26.33 9.30 6.06
CA ASN A 335 27.22 9.39 7.22
C ASN A 335 27.32 8.07 8.02
N LYS A 336 26.93 6.94 7.41
CA LYS A 336 27.16 5.59 7.94
C LYS A 336 28.51 5.04 7.50
#